data_AF-A0AAV4IY18-F1
#
_entry.id   AF-A0AAV4IY18-F1
#
_cell.length_a   1.000
_cell.length_b   1.000
_cell.length_c   1.000
_cell.angle_alpha   90.00
_cell.angle_beta   90.00
_cell.angle_gamma   90.00
#
_symmetry.space_group_name_H-M   'P 1'
#
loop_
_entity.id
_entity.type
_entity.pdbx_description
1 polymer ?
#
loop_
_entity_poly.entity_id
_entity_poly.type
_entity_poly.pdbx_seq_one_letter_code
_entity_poly.pdbx_strand_id
1 'polypeptide(L)'
;MLAYASKRANSLSLASQWLPGPLKSNVGTPQGDSLSPVLFTIYLEHALKEVRLVLPKPSTPLEKVLPREVAYADDVDFVAFQDIDIEEVGKVLEKYNLQVNVDKTEFTNLSRGETNWQTTKKVSTLIADQEDIERLKQLSSAALVKLKNVWLKGDKITKNTKLKFYKALVKSVLTYNCGTWAPTQSQDERLNAFHRKQLKKVLNIKYPVKITNSFLYNKCNGRPLSTFILESRWRIFGHILR
;
A
#
# COMPACT_ATOMS: atom_id res chain seq x y z
N MET A 1 -9.04 -17.39 12.79
CA MET A 1 -10.49 -17.37 13.11
C MET A 1 -10.70 -16.24 14.12
N LEU A 2 -11.38 -15.16 13.74
CA LEU A 2 -11.52 -13.92 14.53
C LEU A 2 -12.48 -14.11 15.71
N ALA A 3 -12.14 -13.62 16.90
CA ALA A 3 -13.10 -13.37 17.97
C ALA A 3 -12.88 -11.96 18.54
N TYR A 4 -13.76 -11.04 18.13
CA TYR A 4 -13.95 -9.72 18.70
C TYR A 4 -15.03 -9.84 19.77
N ALA A 5 -14.71 -9.60 21.05
CA ALA A 5 -15.70 -9.57 22.12
C ALA A 5 -15.89 -8.12 22.60
N SER A 6 -17.00 -7.52 22.19
CA SER A 6 -17.48 -6.23 22.67
C SER A 6 -18.84 -6.41 23.34
N LYS A 7 -18.95 -5.80 24.51
CA LYS A 7 -20.13 -5.40 25.30
C LYS A 7 -20.72 -6.35 26.36
N ARG A 8 -20.77 -5.71 27.54
CA ARG A 8 -21.75 -5.73 28.62
C ARG A 8 -21.53 -6.71 29.76
N ALA A 9 -21.13 -6.10 30.88
CA ALA A 9 -21.35 -6.57 32.23
C ALA A 9 -22.80 -7.07 32.38
N ASN A 10 -22.92 -8.35 32.75
CA ASN A 10 -23.93 -8.85 33.66
C ASN A 10 -23.30 -10.04 34.38
N SER A 11 -23.37 -9.99 35.71
CA SER A 11 -22.86 -10.96 36.67
C SER A 11 -23.34 -12.38 36.38
N LEU A 12 -22.42 -13.29 36.08
CA LEU A 12 -22.64 -14.74 36.11
C LEU A 12 -21.43 -15.41 36.74
N SER A 13 -21.52 -15.69 38.04
CA SER A 13 -20.51 -16.37 38.87
C SER A 13 -20.52 -17.89 38.70
N LEU A 14 -20.61 -18.39 37.46
CA LEU A 14 -20.83 -19.83 37.18
C LEU A 14 -20.03 -20.37 35.98
N ALA A 15 -18.92 -19.73 35.62
CA ALA A 15 -18.05 -20.17 34.52
C ALA A 15 -16.56 -20.35 34.92
N SER A 16 -16.25 -20.45 36.21
CA SER A 16 -14.85 -20.51 36.70
C SER A 16 -14.25 -21.92 36.80
N GLN A 17 -15.02 -22.98 36.55
CA GLN A 17 -14.56 -24.36 36.78
C GLN A 17 -14.01 -25.09 35.54
N TRP A 18 -14.14 -24.52 34.33
CA TRP A 18 -13.78 -25.20 33.07
C TRP A 18 -12.97 -24.34 32.09
N LEU A 19 -12.55 -23.14 32.48
CA LEU A 19 -11.58 -22.40 31.68
C LEU A 19 -10.19 -22.81 32.13
N PRO A 20 -9.32 -23.36 31.27
CA PRO A 20 -7.91 -23.46 31.61
C PRO A 20 -7.44 -22.05 31.99
N GLY A 21 -6.61 -21.95 33.05
CA GLY A 21 -6.06 -20.67 33.49
C GLY A 21 -5.41 -19.90 32.33
N PRO A 22 -5.13 -18.60 32.50
CA PRO A 22 -4.63 -17.77 31.40
C PRO A 22 -3.45 -18.44 30.71
N LEU A 23 -3.60 -18.69 29.39
CA LEU A 23 -2.55 -19.30 28.57
C LEU A 23 -1.34 -18.36 28.59
N LYS A 24 -0.24 -18.83 29.18
CA LYS A 24 1.03 -18.07 29.19
C LYS A 24 1.66 -18.16 27.81
N SER A 25 1.76 -17.02 27.13
CA SER A 25 2.60 -16.89 25.95
C SER A 25 4.02 -16.57 26.39
N ASN A 26 4.97 -17.46 26.12
CA ASN A 26 6.39 -17.26 26.44
C ASN A 26 7.18 -16.68 25.25
N VAL A 27 6.57 -16.62 24.06
CA VAL A 27 7.18 -16.14 22.82
C VAL A 27 6.18 -15.24 22.11
N GLY A 28 6.69 -14.14 21.52
CA GLY A 28 5.90 -13.20 20.74
C GLY A 28 5.25 -12.09 21.56
N THR A 29 4.83 -11.05 20.86
CA THR A 29 4.14 -9.89 21.42
C THR A 29 2.63 -9.98 21.16
N PRO A 30 1.76 -9.52 22.07
CA PRO A 30 0.32 -9.60 21.89
C PRO A 30 -0.18 -8.75 20.70
N GLN A 31 -0.92 -9.38 19.78
CA GLN A 31 -1.52 -8.65 18.65
C GLN A 31 -2.63 -7.70 19.13
N GLY A 32 -2.57 -6.44 18.69
CA GLY A 32 -3.52 -5.40 19.06
C GLY A 32 -3.11 -4.56 20.27
N ASP A 33 -2.00 -4.91 20.93
CA ASP A 33 -1.36 -4.05 21.92
C ASP A 33 -0.55 -2.94 21.23
N SER A 34 -0.59 -1.73 21.79
CA SER A 34 0.00 -0.54 21.18
C SER A 34 1.52 -0.49 21.23
N LEU A 35 2.15 -1.20 22.18
CA LEU A 35 3.62 -1.27 22.30
C LEU A 35 4.22 -2.38 21.43
N SER A 36 3.44 -3.41 21.13
CA SER A 36 3.91 -4.58 20.39
C SER A 36 4.59 -4.26 19.05
N PRO A 37 4.06 -3.36 18.19
CA PRO A 37 4.75 -3.00 16.94
C PRO A 37 6.12 -2.36 17.18
N VAL A 38 6.24 -1.48 18.17
CA VAL A 38 7.49 -0.78 18.49
C VAL A 38 8.53 -1.76 19.03
N LEU A 39 8.12 -2.65 19.94
CA LEU A 39 8.98 -3.69 20.48
C LEU A 39 9.46 -4.64 19.38
N PHE A 40 8.57 -5.05 18.48
CA PHE A 40 8.92 -5.89 17.34
C PHE A 40 9.92 -5.19 16.41
N THR A 41 9.74 -3.91 16.10
CA THR A 41 10.70 -3.16 15.27
C THR A 41 12.08 -3.08 15.92
N ILE A 42 12.17 -2.80 17.23
CA ILE A 42 13.45 -2.76 17.95
C ILE A 42 14.12 -4.15 17.92
N TYR A 43 13.33 -5.20 18.14
CA TYR A 43 13.81 -6.58 18.12
C TYR A 43 14.33 -6.99 16.75
N LEU A 44 13.56 -6.72 15.70
CA LEU A 44 13.91 -7.01 14.31
C LEU A 44 15.16 -6.25 13.89
N GLU A 45 15.28 -4.96 14.21
CA GLU A 45 16.48 -4.17 13.91
C GLU A 45 17.74 -4.75 14.58
N HIS A 46 17.61 -5.29 15.80
CA HIS A 46 18.74 -5.95 16.45
C HIS A 46 19.19 -7.21 15.69
N ALA A 47 18.24 -8.04 15.22
CA ALA A 47 18.55 -9.20 14.39
C ALA A 47 19.14 -8.80 13.02
N LEU A 48 18.59 -7.76 12.38
CA LEU A 48 19.07 -7.25 11.10
C LEU A 48 20.50 -6.74 11.15
N LYS A 49 20.98 -6.23 12.30
CA LYS A 49 22.40 -5.87 12.48
C LYS A 49 23.34 -7.03 12.26
N GLU A 50 22.98 -8.25 12.70
CA GLU A 50 23.78 -9.45 12.42
C GLU A 50 23.63 -9.89 10.96
N VAL A 51 22.43 -9.80 10.39
CA VAL A 51 22.19 -10.13 8.98
C VAL A 51 23.07 -9.29 8.06
N ARG A 52 23.26 -7.99 8.35
CA ARG A 52 24.12 -7.09 7.56
C ARG A 52 25.58 -7.53 7.47
N LEU A 53 26.05 -8.39 8.37
CA LEU A 53 27.42 -8.93 8.37
C LEU A 53 27.61 -10.07 7.36
N VAL A 54 26.55 -10.84 7.10
CA VAL A 54 26.56 -11.94 6.12
C VAL A 54 26.16 -11.50 4.72
N LEU A 55 25.47 -10.35 4.60
CA LEU A 55 25.13 -9.78 3.29
C LEU A 55 26.37 -9.36 2.50
N PRO A 56 26.37 -9.52 1.16
CA PRO A 56 27.46 -9.07 0.28
C PRO A 56 27.84 -7.61 0.54
N LYS A 57 29.15 -7.36 0.69
CA LYS A 57 29.66 -6.01 0.98
C LYS A 57 29.66 -5.15 -0.28
N PRO A 58 29.31 -3.85 -0.14
CA PRO A 58 29.26 -2.94 -1.29
C PRO A 58 30.65 -2.75 -1.89
N SER A 59 30.78 -3.10 -3.17
CA SER A 59 32.04 -3.04 -3.92
C SER A 59 32.14 -1.76 -4.78
N THR A 60 31.02 -1.33 -5.36
CA THR A 60 30.97 -0.16 -6.24
C THR A 60 30.56 1.13 -5.50
N PRO A 61 30.90 2.32 -6.04
CA PRO A 61 30.42 3.60 -5.47
C PRO A 61 28.89 3.68 -5.37
N LEU A 62 28.18 3.07 -6.33
CA LEU A 62 26.71 3.06 -6.34
C LEU A 62 26.16 2.17 -5.21
N GLU A 63 26.71 0.98 -5.01
CA GLU A 63 26.34 0.08 -3.90
C GLU A 63 26.54 0.72 -2.52
N LYS A 64 27.50 1.64 -2.40
CA LYS A 64 27.75 2.35 -1.13
C LYS A 64 26.68 3.40 -0.80
N VAL A 65 25.96 3.89 -1.81
CA VAL A 65 24.93 4.93 -1.64
C VAL A 65 23.52 4.33 -1.56
N LEU A 66 23.31 3.16 -2.16
CA LEU A 66 22.01 2.49 -2.13
C LEU A 66 21.71 1.89 -0.76
N PRO A 67 20.44 1.92 -0.32
CA PRO A 67 20.03 1.18 0.88
C PRO A 67 20.27 -0.32 0.66
N ARG A 68 20.89 -0.99 1.63
CA ARG A 68 21.14 -2.44 1.57
C ARG A 68 19.90 -3.28 1.90
N GLU A 69 18.95 -2.65 2.57
CA GLU A 69 17.69 -3.26 2.99
C GLU A 69 16.58 -2.20 3.06
N VAL A 70 15.36 -2.63 2.81
CA VAL A 70 14.13 -1.83 2.94
C VAL A 70 13.16 -2.67 3.75
N ALA A 71 12.73 -2.17 4.91
CA ALA A 71 11.87 -2.90 5.82
C ALA A 71 10.55 -2.16 6.06
N TYR A 72 9.45 -2.91 6.03
CA TYR A 72 8.12 -2.47 6.43
C TYR A 72 7.48 -3.53 7.33
N ALA A 73 7.44 -3.27 8.63
CA ALA A 73 7.05 -4.27 9.64
C ALA A 73 7.90 -5.55 9.49
N ASP A 74 7.28 -6.69 9.17
CA ASP A 74 7.94 -7.98 8.93
C ASP A 74 8.40 -8.19 7.48
N ASP A 75 7.90 -7.39 6.53
CA ASP A 75 8.34 -7.44 5.14
C ASP A 75 9.72 -6.76 5.03
N VAL A 76 10.77 -7.54 4.83
CA VAL A 76 12.15 -7.05 4.64
C VAL A 76 12.64 -7.44 3.25
N ASP A 77 13.03 -6.44 2.46
CA ASP A 77 13.67 -6.60 1.17
C ASP A 77 15.16 -6.29 1.28
N PHE A 78 16.01 -7.21 0.80
CA PHE A 78 17.44 -6.98 0.70
C PHE A 78 17.81 -6.56 -0.72
N VAL A 79 18.71 -5.59 -0.85
CA VAL A 79 19.13 -5.02 -2.14
C VAL A 79 20.63 -5.20 -2.29
N ALA A 80 21.03 -5.95 -3.32
CA ALA A 80 22.42 -6.22 -3.63
C ALA A 80 22.62 -6.34 -5.16
N PHE A 81 23.87 -6.21 -5.60
CA PHE A 81 24.29 -6.41 -6.99
C PHE A 81 24.79 -7.84 -7.23
N GLN A 82 24.83 -8.64 -6.16
CA GLN A 82 25.22 -10.03 -6.13
C GLN A 82 24.07 -10.82 -5.51
N ASP A 83 23.99 -12.11 -5.83
CA ASP A 83 23.00 -12.98 -5.22
C ASP A 83 23.17 -13.03 -3.70
N ILE A 84 22.04 -13.05 -3.00
CA ILE A 84 21.98 -13.10 -1.54
C ILE A 84 21.67 -14.52 -1.12
N ASP A 85 22.51 -15.09 -0.27
CA ASP A 85 22.28 -16.40 0.33
C ASP A 85 21.20 -16.30 1.42
N ILE A 86 19.97 -16.64 1.06
CA ILE A 86 18.82 -16.61 1.97
C ILE A 86 18.92 -17.68 3.07
N GLU A 87 19.62 -18.79 2.82
CA GLU A 87 19.83 -19.81 3.85
C GLU A 87 20.75 -19.28 4.95
N GLU A 88 21.80 -18.54 4.60
CA GLU A 88 22.69 -17.89 5.57
C GLU A 88 21.95 -16.81 6.36
N VAL A 89 21.13 -16.00 5.70
CA VAL A 89 20.24 -15.03 6.36
C VAL A 89 19.27 -15.74 7.33
N GLY A 90 18.69 -16.86 6.91
CA GLY A 90 17.81 -17.68 7.74
C GLY A 90 18.49 -18.18 9.01
N LYS A 91 19.71 -18.72 8.90
CA LYS A 91 20.51 -19.20 10.05
C LYS A 91 20.80 -18.09 11.06
N VAL A 92 21.00 -16.86 10.61
CA VAL A 92 21.19 -15.71 11.50
C VAL A 92 19.89 -15.38 12.23
N LEU A 93 18.77 -15.30 11.50
CA LEU A 93 17.46 -14.97 12.06
C LEU A 93 16.93 -16.03 13.03
N GLU A 94 17.26 -17.31 12.83
CA GLU A 94 16.90 -18.41 13.73
C GLU A 94 17.45 -18.22 15.15
N LYS A 95 18.63 -17.59 15.30
CA LYS A 95 19.19 -17.24 16.62
C LYS A 95 18.28 -16.30 17.43
N TYR A 96 17.45 -15.56 16.72
CA TYR A 96 16.47 -14.62 17.26
C TYR A 96 15.05 -15.20 17.23
N ASN A 97 14.89 -16.53 17.11
CA ASN A 97 13.58 -17.18 16.98
C ASN A 97 12.72 -16.59 15.83
N LEU A 98 13.36 -16.01 14.81
CA LEU A 98 12.71 -15.51 13.60
C LEU A 98 12.91 -16.53 12.49
N GLN A 99 11.82 -16.87 11.81
CA GLN A 99 11.82 -17.84 10.71
C GLN A 99 11.44 -17.13 9.42
N VAL A 100 12.26 -17.33 8.37
CA VAL A 100 11.97 -16.81 7.04
C VAL A 100 10.90 -17.67 6.39
N ASN A 101 9.86 -17.04 5.86
CA ASN A 101 8.82 -17.74 5.11
C ASN A 101 9.27 -17.95 3.66
N VAL A 102 9.93 -19.08 3.39
CA VAL A 102 10.48 -19.43 2.08
C VAL A 102 9.42 -19.37 0.97
N ASP A 103 8.19 -19.82 1.24
CA ASP A 103 7.10 -19.82 0.25
C ASP A 103 6.68 -18.41 -0.19
N LYS A 104 6.88 -17.41 0.68
CA LYS A 104 6.58 -16.00 0.40
C LYS A 104 7.79 -15.20 -0.08
N THR A 105 8.99 -15.76 0.04
CA THR A 105 10.20 -15.05 -0.34
C THR A 105 10.35 -15.05 -1.85
N GLU A 106 10.37 -13.86 -2.43
CA GLU A 106 10.46 -13.65 -3.89
C GLU A 106 11.81 -13.05 -4.26
N PHE A 107 12.45 -13.61 -5.28
CA PHE A 107 13.66 -13.04 -5.88
C PHE A 107 13.29 -12.19 -7.09
N THR A 108 13.75 -10.94 -7.13
CA THR A 108 13.51 -10.03 -8.25
C THR A 108 14.83 -9.54 -8.80
N ASN A 109 15.17 -9.97 -10.02
CA ASN A 109 16.32 -9.45 -10.75
C ASN A 109 15.94 -8.23 -11.59
N LEU A 110 16.73 -7.16 -11.43
CA LEU A 110 16.60 -5.92 -12.16
C LEU A 110 17.72 -5.83 -13.21
N SER A 111 17.53 -6.48 -14.36
CA SER A 111 18.48 -6.43 -15.48
C SER A 111 17.89 -5.65 -16.66
N ARG A 112 18.76 -5.07 -17.50
CA ARG A 112 18.32 -4.43 -18.75
C ARG A 112 17.90 -5.51 -19.73
N GLY A 113 16.65 -5.44 -20.19
CA GLY A 113 16.10 -6.36 -21.21
C GLY A 113 15.10 -7.37 -20.65
N GLU A 114 15.09 -7.58 -19.33
CA GLU A 114 14.05 -8.37 -18.67
C GLU A 114 12.88 -7.50 -18.21
N THR A 115 11.68 -8.06 -18.26
CA THR A 115 10.42 -7.38 -17.89
C THR A 115 9.71 -8.00 -16.69
N ASN A 116 10.23 -9.12 -16.15
CA ASN A 116 9.59 -9.86 -15.05
C ASN A 116 9.39 -9.00 -13.79
N TRP A 117 10.30 -8.07 -13.52
CA TRP A 117 10.23 -7.17 -12.38
C TRP A 117 9.08 -6.15 -12.45
N GLN A 118 8.48 -5.93 -13.63
CA GLN A 118 7.42 -4.95 -13.80
C GLN A 118 6.15 -5.31 -13.01
N THR A 119 5.94 -6.60 -12.76
CA THR A 119 4.81 -7.12 -11.98
C THR A 119 5.17 -7.40 -10.53
N THR A 120 6.43 -7.20 -10.12
CA THR A 120 6.85 -7.32 -8.72
C THR A 120 6.11 -6.28 -7.88
N LYS A 121 5.53 -6.73 -6.77
CA LYS A 121 4.68 -5.92 -5.89
C LYS A 121 5.39 -5.71 -4.55
N LYS A 122 5.62 -4.45 -4.18
CA LYS A 122 6.16 -4.05 -2.87
C LYS A 122 5.19 -3.12 -2.15
N VAL A 123 4.81 -3.46 -0.92
CA VAL A 123 3.84 -2.69 -0.09
C VAL A 123 2.60 -2.24 -0.89
N SER A 124 2.03 -3.18 -1.64
CA SER A 124 0.87 -2.95 -2.52
C SER A 124 1.05 -2.02 -3.72
N THR A 125 2.27 -1.67 -4.11
CA THR A 125 2.62 -0.92 -5.32
C THR A 125 3.43 -1.81 -6.27
N LEU A 126 3.16 -1.77 -7.58
CA LEU A 126 4.06 -2.39 -8.56
C LEU A 126 5.28 -1.49 -8.78
N ILE A 127 6.45 -2.09 -8.98
CA ILE A 127 7.68 -1.34 -9.22
C ILE A 127 7.58 -0.53 -10.52
N ALA A 128 6.93 -1.07 -11.54
CA ALA A 128 6.76 -0.38 -12.81
C ALA A 128 5.51 0.52 -12.84
N ASP A 129 5.74 1.79 -13.17
CA ASP A 129 4.72 2.84 -13.16
C ASP A 129 3.51 2.53 -14.04
N GLN A 130 3.74 2.02 -15.26
CA GLN A 130 2.66 1.81 -16.22
C GLN A 130 1.71 0.68 -15.76
N GLU A 131 2.27 -0.42 -15.30
CA GLU A 131 1.55 -1.58 -14.76
C GLU A 131 0.80 -1.17 -13.49
N ASP A 132 1.42 -0.39 -12.61
CA ASP A 132 0.80 0.12 -11.38
C ASP A 132 -0.40 1.01 -11.69
N ILE A 133 -0.24 1.96 -12.62
CA ILE A 133 -1.30 2.87 -13.07
C ILE A 133 -2.49 2.07 -13.63
N GLU A 134 -2.25 1.08 -14.49
CA GLU A 134 -3.32 0.27 -15.07
C GLU A 134 -4.04 -0.56 -14.01
N ARG A 135 -3.29 -1.16 -13.08
CA ARG A 135 -3.86 -1.90 -11.95
C ARG A 135 -4.74 -1.00 -11.07
N LEU A 136 -4.29 0.20 -10.72
CA LEU A 136 -5.09 1.14 -9.91
C LEU A 136 -6.30 1.69 -10.67
N LYS A 137 -6.22 1.85 -12.00
CA LYS A 137 -7.40 2.15 -12.85
C LYS A 137 -8.45 1.04 -12.77
N GLN A 138 -8.03 -0.22 -12.79
CA GLN A 138 -8.95 -1.36 -12.65
C GLN A 138 -9.57 -1.41 -11.25
N LEU A 139 -8.75 -1.30 -10.19
CA LEU A 139 -9.23 -1.32 -8.80
C LEU A 139 -10.18 -0.16 -8.49
N SER A 140 -9.85 1.05 -8.94
CA SER A 140 -10.73 2.21 -8.77
C SER A 140 -12.04 2.07 -9.56
N SER A 141 -12.00 1.43 -10.74
CA SER A 141 -13.22 1.11 -11.50
C SER A 141 -14.09 0.10 -10.76
N ALA A 142 -13.50 -0.94 -10.16
CA ALA A 142 -14.21 -1.91 -9.34
C ALA A 142 -14.84 -1.24 -8.10
N ALA A 143 -14.10 -0.37 -7.41
CA ALA A 143 -14.61 0.42 -6.28
C ALA A 143 -15.80 1.31 -6.70
N LEU A 144 -15.71 1.96 -7.86
CA LEU A 144 -16.78 2.78 -8.41
C LEU A 144 -18.05 1.94 -8.68
N VAL A 145 -17.89 0.75 -9.27
CA VAL A 145 -19.01 -0.17 -9.57
C VAL A 145 -19.63 -0.73 -8.28
N LYS A 146 -18.82 -1.07 -7.28
CA LYS A 146 -19.30 -1.52 -5.96
C LYS A 146 -20.22 -0.49 -5.32
N LEU A 147 -19.95 0.79 -5.55
CA LEU A 147 -20.75 1.92 -5.07
C LEU A 147 -21.84 2.37 -6.05
N LYS A 148 -22.21 1.57 -7.07
CA LYS A 148 -23.21 1.93 -8.10
C LYS A 148 -24.51 2.50 -7.51
N ASN A 149 -24.96 1.93 -6.39
CA ASN A 149 -26.18 2.34 -5.72
C ASN A 149 -26.09 3.77 -5.18
N VAL A 150 -24.92 4.23 -4.74
CA VAL A 150 -24.70 5.61 -4.26
C VAL A 150 -24.86 6.61 -5.40
N TRP A 151 -24.38 6.25 -6.59
CA TRP A 151 -24.44 7.12 -7.77
C TRP A 151 -25.84 7.15 -8.39
N LEU A 152 -26.48 5.97 -8.47
CA LEU A 152 -27.75 5.73 -9.18
C LEU A 152 -29.01 6.04 -8.37
N LYS A 153 -28.98 6.00 -7.02
CA LYS A 153 -30.18 6.18 -6.16
C LYS A 153 -30.78 7.60 -6.12
N GLY A 154 -30.53 8.43 -7.15
CA GLY A 154 -31.21 9.72 -7.33
C GLY A 154 -31.02 10.72 -6.18
N ASP A 155 -31.94 11.68 -6.09
CA ASP A 155 -31.89 12.91 -5.27
C ASP A 155 -31.78 12.71 -3.75
N LYS A 156 -31.83 11.46 -3.26
CA LYS A 156 -31.63 11.14 -1.84
C LYS A 156 -30.24 11.48 -1.34
N ILE A 157 -29.25 11.49 -2.23
CA ILE A 157 -27.86 11.82 -1.89
C ILE A 157 -27.44 13.06 -2.64
N THR A 158 -27.10 14.11 -1.89
CA THR A 158 -26.64 15.36 -2.48
C THR A 158 -25.34 15.14 -3.28
N LYS A 159 -25.17 15.98 -4.30
CA LYS A 159 -23.96 15.99 -5.12
C LYS A 159 -22.68 16.10 -4.28
N ASN A 160 -22.66 16.97 -3.27
CA ASN A 160 -21.49 17.17 -2.42
C ASN A 160 -21.13 15.89 -1.66
N THR A 161 -22.13 15.17 -1.14
CA THR A 161 -21.91 13.88 -0.47
C THR A 161 -21.39 12.82 -1.45
N LYS A 162 -21.92 12.75 -2.68
CA LYS A 162 -21.39 11.86 -3.72
C LYS A 162 -19.92 12.14 -4.03
N LEU A 163 -19.54 13.42 -4.14
CA LEU A 163 -18.15 13.82 -4.37
C LEU A 163 -17.23 13.48 -3.20
N LYS A 164 -17.72 13.61 -1.95
CA LYS A 164 -16.98 13.17 -0.76
C LYS A 164 -16.72 11.66 -0.79
N PHE A 165 -17.74 10.84 -1.07
CA PHE A 165 -17.58 9.39 -1.21
C PHE A 165 -16.61 9.03 -2.35
N TYR A 166 -16.72 9.70 -3.49
CA TYR A 166 -15.81 9.49 -4.61
C TYR A 166 -14.36 9.81 -4.20
N LYS A 167 -14.11 10.95 -3.56
CA LYS A 167 -12.77 11.34 -3.10
C LYS A 167 -12.20 10.33 -2.09
N ALA A 168 -13.01 9.89 -1.14
CA ALA A 168 -12.58 9.04 -0.03
C ALA A 168 -12.40 7.55 -0.40
N LEU A 169 -13.19 7.02 -1.34
CA LEU A 169 -13.23 5.57 -1.61
C LEU A 169 -12.76 5.18 -3.01
N VAL A 170 -12.83 6.07 -3.99
CA VAL A 170 -12.50 5.75 -5.39
C VAL A 170 -11.24 6.47 -5.82
N LYS A 171 -11.19 7.80 -5.63
CA LYS A 171 -10.00 8.60 -5.98
C LYS A 171 -8.81 8.19 -5.11
N SER A 172 -9.01 7.95 -3.81
CA SER A 172 -7.97 7.47 -2.90
C SER A 172 -7.30 6.18 -3.38
N VAL A 173 -8.08 5.23 -3.92
CA VAL A 173 -7.56 3.99 -4.51
C VAL A 173 -6.79 4.26 -5.80
N LEU A 174 -7.32 5.15 -6.67
CA LEU A 174 -6.64 5.52 -7.91
C LEU A 174 -5.31 6.25 -7.69
N THR A 175 -5.21 7.03 -6.61
CA THR A 175 -4.03 7.84 -6.30
C THR A 175 -3.17 7.23 -5.18
N TYR A 176 -3.36 5.94 -4.88
CA TYR A 176 -2.54 5.27 -3.89
C TYR A 176 -1.08 5.27 -4.37
N ASN A 177 -0.16 5.74 -3.52
CA ASN A 177 1.26 5.87 -3.82
C ASN A 177 1.63 6.59 -5.13
N CYS A 178 0.74 7.41 -5.70
CA CYS A 178 1.01 8.09 -6.98
C CYS A 178 2.17 9.11 -6.94
N GLY A 179 2.69 9.43 -5.75
CA GLY A 179 3.87 10.27 -5.61
C GLY A 179 5.18 9.61 -6.05
N THR A 180 5.21 8.27 -6.23
CA THR A 180 6.38 7.57 -6.75
C THR A 180 6.40 7.50 -8.28
N TRP A 181 5.27 7.80 -8.94
CA TRP A 181 5.16 7.70 -10.38
C TRP A 181 5.89 8.84 -11.12
N ALA A 182 6.44 8.52 -12.28
CA ALA A 182 6.97 9.46 -13.25
C ALA A 182 6.22 9.33 -14.61
N PRO A 183 4.92 9.66 -14.67
CA PRO A 183 4.16 9.50 -15.90
C PRO A 183 4.64 10.48 -16.99
N THR A 184 4.64 10.00 -18.22
CA THR A 184 4.75 10.82 -19.43
C THR A 184 3.53 11.71 -19.60
N GLN A 185 3.66 12.78 -20.40
CA GLN A 185 2.54 13.67 -20.72
C GLN A 185 1.33 12.92 -21.29
N SER A 186 1.56 11.92 -22.15
CA SER A 186 0.48 11.11 -22.71
C SER A 186 -0.25 10.29 -21.64
N GLN A 187 0.48 9.71 -20.68
CA GLN A 187 -0.12 8.99 -19.54
C GLN A 187 -0.93 9.94 -18.65
N ASP A 188 -0.42 11.14 -18.39
CA ASP A 188 -1.14 12.17 -17.62
C ASP A 188 -2.46 12.59 -18.28
N GLU A 189 -2.46 12.78 -19.61
CA GLU A 189 -3.67 13.09 -20.37
C GLU A 189 -4.70 11.94 -20.31
N ARG A 190 -4.23 10.69 -20.44
CA ARG A 190 -5.06 9.49 -20.30
C ARG A 190 -5.65 9.35 -18.90
N LEU A 191 -4.85 9.61 -17.85
CA LEU A 191 -5.27 9.60 -16.46
C LEU A 191 -6.32 10.68 -16.18
N ASN A 192 -6.09 11.88 -16.70
CA ASN A 192 -7.04 12.98 -16.62
C ASN A 192 -8.37 12.64 -17.33
N ALA A 193 -8.31 12.02 -18.51
CA ALA A 193 -9.51 11.55 -19.22
C ALA A 193 -10.26 10.46 -18.44
N PHE A 194 -9.54 9.51 -17.86
CA PHE A 194 -10.09 8.45 -17.01
C PHE A 194 -10.78 9.03 -15.76
N HIS A 195 -10.13 9.97 -15.07
CA HIS A 195 -10.70 10.67 -13.93
C HIS A 195 -12.00 11.41 -14.28
N ARG A 196 -12.03 12.15 -15.40
CA ARG A 196 -13.25 12.81 -15.90
C ARG A 196 -14.36 11.81 -16.22
N LYS A 197 -14.02 10.65 -16.79
CA LYS A 197 -14.99 9.57 -17.06
C LYS A 197 -15.64 9.07 -15.77
N GLN A 198 -14.86 8.90 -14.70
CA GLN A 198 -15.40 8.53 -13.39
C GLN A 198 -16.29 9.63 -12.79
N LEU A 199 -15.87 10.90 -12.85
CA LEU A 199 -16.66 12.03 -12.35
C LEU A 199 -18.03 12.15 -13.05
N LYS A 200 -18.07 11.96 -14.38
CA LYS A 200 -19.34 11.93 -15.13
C LYS A 200 -20.28 10.82 -14.63
N LYS A 201 -19.74 9.63 -14.33
CA LYS A 201 -20.52 8.52 -13.75
C LYS A 201 -21.05 8.86 -12.35
N VAL A 202 -20.23 9.46 -11.48
CA VAL A 202 -20.63 9.87 -10.12
C VAL A 202 -21.77 10.90 -10.15
N LEU A 203 -21.71 11.84 -11.09
CA LEU A 203 -22.74 12.86 -11.30
C LEU A 203 -23.93 12.36 -12.15
N ASN A 204 -23.93 11.09 -12.56
CA ASN A 204 -24.94 10.49 -13.44
C ASN A 204 -25.17 11.28 -14.75
N ILE A 205 -24.12 11.90 -15.30
CA ILE A 205 -24.18 12.61 -16.58
C ILE A 205 -24.11 11.57 -17.70
N LYS A 206 -25.21 11.45 -18.46
CA LYS A 206 -25.33 10.52 -19.59
C LYS A 206 -25.31 11.27 -20.92
N TYR A 207 -24.91 10.58 -21.98
CA TYR A 207 -25.16 11.03 -23.35
C TYR A 207 -26.67 11.27 -23.56
N PRO A 208 -27.12 12.28 -24.31
CA PRO A 208 -26.38 13.17 -25.22
C PRO A 208 -25.81 14.45 -24.60
N VAL A 209 -25.87 14.61 -23.28
CA VAL A 209 -25.44 15.85 -22.61
C VAL A 209 -23.94 16.08 -22.79
N LYS A 210 -23.58 17.10 -23.58
CA LYS A 210 -22.20 17.55 -23.78
C LYS A 210 -21.83 18.59 -22.72
N ILE A 211 -20.69 18.38 -22.07
CA ILE A 211 -20.17 19.27 -21.03
C ILE A 211 -18.68 19.47 -21.27
N THR A 212 -18.22 20.70 -21.18
CA THR A 212 -16.80 21.05 -21.29
C THR A 212 -16.00 20.50 -20.10
N ASN A 213 -14.71 20.23 -20.31
CA ASN A 213 -13.85 19.68 -19.25
C ASN A 213 -13.70 20.66 -18.07
N SER A 214 -13.58 21.97 -18.36
CA SER A 214 -13.50 23.03 -17.36
C SER A 214 -14.77 23.11 -16.51
N PHE A 215 -15.94 23.09 -17.14
CA PHE A 215 -17.21 23.11 -16.40
C PHE A 215 -17.38 21.88 -15.51
N LEU A 216 -16.96 20.69 -15.95
CA LEU A 216 -17.01 19.48 -15.12
C LEU A 216 -16.17 19.63 -13.85
N TYR A 217 -14.95 20.14 -13.97
CA TYR A 217 -14.07 20.36 -12.82
C TYR A 217 -14.60 21.44 -11.89
N ASN A 218 -15.07 22.57 -12.42
CA ASN A 218 -15.70 23.62 -11.63
C ASN A 218 -16.93 23.09 -10.89
N LYS A 219 -17.76 22.29 -11.56
CA LYS A 219 -18.92 21.64 -10.93
C LYS A 219 -18.50 20.70 -9.82
N CYS A 220 -17.37 19.99 -9.93
CA CYS A 220 -16.90 19.08 -8.88
C CYS A 220 -16.04 19.75 -7.80
N ASN A 221 -15.78 21.06 -7.87
CA ASN A 221 -14.70 21.73 -7.12
C ASN A 221 -13.39 20.93 -7.17
N GLY A 222 -13.11 20.36 -8.35
CA GLY A 222 -12.01 19.44 -8.60
C GLY A 222 -10.94 20.07 -9.47
N ARG A 223 -9.80 19.38 -9.55
CA ARG A 223 -8.68 19.70 -10.44
C ARG A 223 -8.33 18.46 -11.27
N PRO A 224 -7.57 18.62 -12.37
CA PRO A 224 -6.95 17.49 -13.05
C PRO A 224 -6.21 16.56 -12.07
N LEU A 225 -6.20 15.27 -12.41
CA LEU A 225 -5.51 14.26 -11.61
C LEU A 225 -3.99 14.45 -11.67
N SER A 226 -3.46 14.87 -12.83
CA SER A 226 -2.03 15.18 -12.99
C SER A 226 -1.53 16.22 -11.99
N THR A 227 -2.33 17.26 -11.69
CA THR A 227 -1.99 18.26 -10.67
C THR A 227 -1.83 17.61 -9.28
N PHE A 228 -2.70 16.66 -8.93
CA PHE A 228 -2.62 15.95 -7.66
C PHE A 228 -1.42 15.00 -7.59
N ILE A 229 -1.09 14.34 -8.70
CA ILE A 229 0.11 13.49 -8.82
C ILE A 229 1.35 14.35 -8.60
N LEU A 230 1.44 15.50 -9.30
CA LEU A 230 2.54 16.45 -9.14
C LEU A 230 2.68 16.95 -7.69
N GLU A 231 1.58 17.37 -7.05
CA GLU A 231 1.58 17.77 -5.63
C GLU A 231 2.06 16.63 -4.71
N SER A 232 1.70 15.38 -5.01
CA SER A 232 2.11 14.22 -4.22
C SER A 232 3.59 13.89 -4.40
N ARG A 233 4.14 14.04 -5.62
CA ARG A 233 5.57 13.92 -5.90
C ARG A 233 6.38 14.97 -5.14
N TRP A 234 5.93 16.23 -5.18
CA TRP A 234 6.58 17.31 -4.42
C TRP A 234 6.53 17.09 -2.92
N ARG A 235 5.44 16.51 -2.40
CA ARG A 235 5.35 16.15 -0.97
C ARG A 235 6.40 15.11 -0.60
N ILE A 236 6.55 14.04 -1.39
CA ILE A 236 7.57 13.01 -1.15
C ILE A 236 8.97 13.62 -1.25
N PHE A 237 9.22 14.44 -2.27
CA PHE A 237 10.49 15.15 -2.41
C PHE A 237 10.81 16.01 -1.19
N GLY A 238 9.84 16.76 -0.68
CA GLY A 238 10.00 17.53 0.56
C GLY A 238 10.25 16.68 1.80
N HIS A 239 9.73 15.45 1.86
CA HIS A 239 10.07 14.50 2.93
C HIS A 239 11.49 13.96 2.83
N ILE A 240 12.00 13.76 1.61
CA ILE A 240 13.37 13.28 1.37
C ILE A 240 14.41 14.35 1.71
N LEU A 241 14.09 15.64 1.47
CA LEU A 241 14.99 16.75 1.75
C LEU A 241 15.04 17.20 3.22
N ARG A 242 14.13 16.71 4.07
CA ARG A 242 14.08 17.05 5.50
C ARG A 242 15.08 16.21 6.29
#